data_AF-A0AAV4C708-F1
#
_entry.id   AF-A0AAV4C708-F1
#
_cell.length_a   1.000
_cell.length_b   1.000
_cell.length_c   1.000
_cell.angle_alpha   90.00
_cell.angle_beta   90.00
_cell.angle_gamma   90.00
#
_symmetry.space_group_name_H-M   'P 1'
#
loop_
_entity.id
_entity.type
_entity.pdbx_description
1 polymer ?
#
loop_
_entity_poly.entity_id
_entity_poly.type
_entity_poly.pdbx_seq_one_letter_code
_entity_poly.pdbx_strand_id
1 'polypeptide(L)'
;MFYARFLDLQLTCGKWCFEVTTALERQRLIDHFNGLESKNVQGSYLASLIDCKSVARRRSRQQENVAELHDYSYNYKFSIVRGEVAVPIQECIKAFLAVFGITESTVRRIRTLLTKEGVPPTDQRGKHSNRLRAFTEEQVQRIIDHIRSFRGRQSHYALNDTRRLFLPEEFNLAKMYNMYCEQFAPHPCSQESYR
;
A
#
# COMPACT_ATOMS: atom_id res chain seq x y z
N MET A 1 -2.43 26.08 -5.91
CA MET A 1 -1.38 25.98 -4.87
C MET A 1 -0.15 25.16 -5.26
N PHE A 2 -0.17 24.29 -6.30
CA PHE A 2 1.03 23.56 -6.73
C PHE A 2 2.11 24.42 -7.42
N TYR A 3 1.71 25.49 -8.13
CA TYR A 3 2.63 26.37 -8.86
C TYR A 3 3.59 27.16 -7.95
N ALA A 4 3.14 27.62 -6.78
CA ALA A 4 3.98 28.41 -5.86
C ALA A 4 5.12 27.57 -5.27
N ARG A 5 4.90 26.27 -5.04
CA ARG A 5 5.92 25.35 -4.52
C ARG A 5 6.99 24.99 -5.56
N PHE A 6 6.68 25.15 -6.84
CA PHE A 6 7.60 24.86 -7.94
C PHE A 6 8.62 25.99 -8.14
N LEU A 7 8.21 27.25 -7.92
CA LEU A 7 9.07 28.44 -8.06
C LEU A 7 10.11 28.56 -6.93
N ASP A 8 9.75 28.23 -5.68
CA ASP A 8 10.71 28.26 -4.55
C ASP A 8 11.79 27.17 -4.63
N LEU A 9 11.52 26.06 -5.33
CA LEU A 9 12.44 24.93 -5.46
C LEU A 9 13.48 25.09 -6.57
N GLN A 10 13.21 25.94 -7.58
CA GLN A 10 14.20 26.33 -8.59
C GLN A 10 15.41 27.04 -7.96
N LEU A 11 15.24 27.73 -6.83
CA LEU A 11 16.26 28.58 -6.22
C LEU A 11 17.14 27.87 -5.16
N THR A 12 16.85 26.62 -4.77
CA THR A 12 17.56 25.92 -3.66
C THR A 12 18.27 24.63 -4.05
N CYS A 13 18.32 24.33 -5.35
CA CYS A 13 19.00 23.15 -5.88
C CYS A 13 20.38 23.50 -6.44
N GLY A 14 21.44 23.27 -5.65
CA GLY A 14 22.83 23.54 -6.06
C GLY A 14 23.40 22.65 -7.19
N LYS A 15 22.57 21.83 -7.85
CA LYS A 15 22.98 20.92 -8.93
C LYS A 15 22.41 21.31 -10.30
N TRP A 16 21.76 22.47 -10.43
CA TRP A 16 21.21 22.97 -11.69
C TRP A 16 20.21 21.99 -12.36
N CYS A 17 19.60 21.11 -11.56
CA CYS A 17 18.64 20.08 -11.97
C CYS A 17 17.51 20.62 -12.86
N PHE A 18 17.03 21.83 -12.54
CA PHE A 18 15.93 22.46 -13.26
C PHE A 18 16.33 23.19 -14.54
N GLU A 19 17.63 23.32 -14.81
CA GLU A 19 18.16 23.87 -16.08
C GLU A 19 18.45 22.75 -17.10
N VAL A 20 18.86 21.58 -16.63
CA VAL A 20 19.15 20.42 -17.49
C VAL A 20 17.86 19.83 -18.10
N THR A 21 16.74 19.95 -17.37
CA THR A 21 15.42 19.50 -17.82
C THR A 21 14.52 20.68 -18.12
N THR A 22 13.68 20.56 -19.16
CA THR A 22 12.69 21.60 -19.49
C THR A 22 11.40 21.41 -18.69
N ALA A 23 10.58 22.46 -18.60
CA ALA A 23 9.27 22.37 -17.94
C ALA A 23 8.35 21.35 -18.64
N LEU A 24 8.39 21.28 -19.97
CA LEU A 24 7.61 20.32 -20.75
C LEU A 24 8.05 18.87 -20.49
N GLU A 25 9.36 18.62 -20.43
CA GLU A 25 9.90 17.30 -20.09
C GLU A 25 9.46 16.85 -18.69
N ARG A 26 9.51 17.75 -17.71
CA ARG A 26 9.02 17.47 -16.35
C ARG A 26 7.52 17.24 -16.30
N GLN A 27 6.75 18.01 -17.08
CA GLN A 27 5.30 17.85 -17.17
C GLN A 27 4.94 16.47 -17.71
N ARG A 28 5.63 16.00 -18.76
CA ARG A 28 5.43 14.63 -19.30
C ARG A 28 5.72 13.54 -18.28
N LEU A 29 6.73 13.71 -17.42
CA LEU A 29 7.03 12.76 -16.35
C LEU A 29 5.89 12.65 -15.34
N ILE A 30 5.39 13.79 -14.85
CA ILE A 30 4.31 13.79 -13.85
C ILE A 30 3.00 13.33 -14.47
N ASP A 31 2.72 13.67 -15.72
CA ASP A 31 1.52 13.21 -16.44
C ASP A 31 1.54 11.69 -16.61
N HIS A 32 2.69 11.13 -17.02
CA HIS A 32 2.86 9.68 -17.11
C HIS A 32 2.66 9.02 -15.74
N PHE A 33 3.32 9.54 -14.70
CA PHE A 33 3.21 9.02 -13.33
C PHE A 33 1.76 9.04 -12.81
N ASN A 34 1.04 10.13 -13.03
CA ASN A 34 -0.37 10.28 -12.62
C ASN A 34 -1.31 9.40 -13.44
N GLY A 35 -0.95 9.05 -14.68
CA GLY A 35 -1.70 8.13 -15.54
C GLY A 35 -1.54 6.65 -15.19
N LEU A 36 -0.65 6.28 -14.26
CA LEU A 36 -0.45 4.89 -13.84
C LEU A 36 -1.65 4.39 -13.01
N GLU A 37 -2.09 3.17 -13.31
CA GLU A 37 -3.35 2.58 -12.81
C GLU A 37 -3.44 2.44 -11.28
N SER A 38 -2.32 2.17 -10.60
CA SER A 38 -2.34 1.89 -9.16
C SER A 38 -1.11 2.44 -8.42
N LYS A 39 -1.26 2.60 -7.09
CA LYS A 39 -0.15 2.99 -6.21
C LYS A 39 1.05 2.02 -6.26
N ASN A 40 0.79 0.75 -6.55
CA ASN A 40 1.85 -0.25 -6.70
C ASN A 40 2.66 -0.01 -7.98
N VAL A 41 1.96 0.29 -9.08
CA VAL A 41 2.58 0.61 -10.36
C VAL A 41 3.36 1.93 -10.25
N GLN A 42 2.77 2.95 -9.61
CA GLN A 42 3.47 4.20 -9.28
C GLN A 42 4.73 3.98 -8.44
N GLY A 43 4.66 3.14 -7.40
CA GLY A 43 5.81 2.80 -6.56
C GLY A 43 6.90 2.06 -7.34
N SER A 44 6.51 1.17 -8.24
CA SER A 44 7.43 0.43 -9.12
C SER A 44 8.11 1.35 -10.13
N TYR A 45 7.36 2.29 -10.71
CA TYR A 45 7.91 3.31 -11.59
C TYR A 45 8.94 4.18 -10.86
N LEU A 46 8.60 4.73 -9.69
CA LEU A 46 9.55 5.51 -8.89
C LEU A 46 10.79 4.70 -8.50
N ALA A 47 10.62 3.41 -8.18
CA ALA A 47 11.74 2.52 -7.87
C ALA A 47 12.69 2.33 -9.06
N SER A 48 12.16 2.21 -10.29
CA SER A 48 12.98 2.10 -11.51
C SER A 48 13.87 3.34 -11.78
N LEU A 49 13.49 4.47 -11.20
CA LEU A 49 14.22 5.74 -11.28
C LEU A 49 15.23 5.94 -10.15
N ILE A 50 15.39 4.94 -9.27
CA ILE A 50 16.31 4.99 -8.12
C ILE A 50 17.34 3.87 -8.26
N ASP A 51 18.62 4.25 -8.36
CA ASP A 51 19.72 3.30 -8.32
C ASP A 51 20.29 3.23 -6.90
N CYS A 52 20.18 2.05 -6.26
CA CYS A 52 20.76 1.76 -4.95
C CYS A 52 22.18 1.21 -5.11
N LYS A 53 23.17 1.86 -4.50
CA LYS A 53 24.57 1.42 -4.53
C LYS A 53 25.07 1.15 -3.12
N SER A 54 25.60 -0.04 -2.85
CA SER A 54 26.26 -0.33 -1.58
C SER A 54 27.52 0.54 -1.42
N VAL A 55 27.77 1.02 -0.19
CA VAL A 55 28.92 1.86 0.08
C VAL A 55 30.19 1.02 0.12
N ALA A 56 31.01 1.11 -0.93
CA ALA A 56 32.25 0.33 -1.06
C ALA A 56 33.38 0.79 -0.11
N ARG A 57 33.39 2.06 0.30
CA ARG A 57 34.42 2.61 1.19
C ARG A 57 33.86 3.67 2.12
N ARG A 58 34.16 3.54 3.40
CA ARG A 58 33.82 4.53 4.44
C ARG A 58 35.04 5.41 4.74
N ARG A 59 34.83 6.72 4.91
CA ARG A 59 35.88 7.70 5.27
C ARG A 59 35.53 8.45 6.56
N SER A 60 34.80 7.81 7.47
CA SER A 60 34.46 8.42 8.75
C SER A 60 35.73 8.64 9.57
N ARG A 61 35.83 9.83 10.18
CA ARG A 61 36.89 10.15 11.15
C ARG A 61 36.54 9.67 12.56
N GLN A 62 35.28 9.27 12.78
CA GLN A 62 34.78 8.75 14.05
C GLN A 62 34.87 7.22 14.06
N GLN A 63 35.05 6.65 15.25
CA GLN A 63 35.03 5.19 15.44
C GLN A 63 33.67 4.61 15.01
N GLU A 64 33.69 3.39 14.46
CA GLU A 64 32.53 2.76 13.80
C GLU A 64 31.34 2.55 14.75
N ASN A 65 31.62 2.32 16.02
CA ASN A 65 30.67 2.17 17.13
C ASN A 65 29.94 3.47 17.53
N VAL A 66 30.34 4.63 16.99
CA VAL A 66 29.70 5.94 17.28
C VAL A 66 29.12 6.58 16.02
N ALA A 67 29.65 6.24 14.85
CA ALA A 67 29.27 6.88 13.59
C ALA A 67 27.92 6.33 13.06
N GLU A 68 26.98 7.23 12.75
CA GLU A 68 25.78 6.89 11.98
C GLU A 68 26.17 6.68 10.50
N LEU A 69 26.53 5.45 10.17
CA LEU A 69 27.01 5.10 8.83
C LEU A 69 25.83 4.69 7.94
N HIS A 70 25.84 5.18 6.71
CA HIS A 70 24.93 4.70 5.67
C HIS A 70 25.53 3.50 4.95
N ASP A 71 24.76 2.41 4.83
CA ASP A 71 25.16 1.22 4.08
C ASP A 71 24.98 1.38 2.57
N TYR A 72 24.09 2.31 2.17
CA TYR A 72 23.72 2.53 0.78
C TYR A 72 23.74 4.01 0.41
N SER A 73 24.15 4.28 -0.82
CA SER A 73 23.97 5.54 -1.53
C SER A 73 22.85 5.39 -2.55
N TYR A 74 22.15 6.48 -2.85
CA TYR A 74 20.99 6.50 -3.74
C TYR A 74 21.17 7.55 -4.82
N ASN A 75 21.08 7.14 -6.07
CA ASN A 75 21.05 8.04 -7.22
C ASN A 75 19.64 8.13 -7.77
N TYR A 76 19.20 9.34 -8.11
CA TYR A 76 17.92 9.62 -8.73
C TYR A 76 18.13 9.94 -10.19
N LYS A 77 17.28 9.41 -11.06
CA LYS A 77 17.30 9.74 -12.47
C LYS A 77 15.90 10.03 -13.01
N PHE A 78 15.83 10.89 -14.01
CA PHE A 78 14.67 11.03 -14.87
C PHE A 78 14.94 10.36 -16.21
N SER A 79 13.98 9.57 -16.69
CA SER A 79 14.03 9.02 -18.04
C SER A 79 13.35 10.01 -18.99
N ILE A 80 14.13 10.84 -19.67
CA ILE A 80 13.61 11.87 -20.58
C ILE A 80 13.76 11.41 -22.02
N VAL A 81 12.67 11.45 -22.78
CA VAL A 81 12.70 11.14 -24.22
C VAL A 81 13.08 12.39 -25.01
N ARG A 82 14.22 12.34 -25.71
CA ARG A 82 14.69 13.38 -26.65
C ARG A 82 14.84 12.75 -28.04
N GLY A 83 13.95 13.12 -28.96
CA GLY A 83 13.82 12.43 -30.24
C GLY A 83 13.30 11.00 -30.02
N GLU A 84 14.03 10.01 -30.53
CA GLU A 84 13.67 8.58 -30.41
C GLU A 84 14.37 7.88 -29.23
N VAL A 85 15.21 8.59 -28.47
CA VAL A 85 16.04 8.00 -27.41
C VAL A 85 15.59 8.47 -26.03
N ALA A 86 15.46 7.51 -25.10
CA ALA A 86 15.31 7.79 -23.68
C ALA A 86 16.68 8.00 -23.03
N VAL A 87 16.90 9.19 -22.49
CA VAL A 87 18.16 9.61 -21.85
C VAL A 87 17.95 9.68 -20.33
N PRO A 88 18.75 8.95 -19.52
CA PRO A 88 18.73 9.08 -18.08
C PRO A 88 19.46 10.36 -17.66
N ILE A 89 18.75 11.29 -17.04
CA ILE A 89 19.33 12.52 -16.48
C ILE A 89 19.41 12.35 -14.97
N GLN A 90 20.61 12.52 -14.41
CA GLN A 90 20.83 12.39 -12.97
C GLN A 90 20.32 13.62 -12.23
N GLU A 91 19.57 13.39 -11.15
CA GLU A 91 18.91 14.44 -10.40
C GLU A 91 19.22 14.36 -8.90
N CYS A 92 18.98 15.46 -8.20
CA CYS A 92 18.97 15.44 -6.75
C CYS A 92 17.60 14.98 -6.24
N ILE A 93 17.58 14.51 -5.00
CA ILE A 93 16.35 14.12 -4.32
C ILE A 93 15.30 15.23 -4.29
N LYS A 94 15.70 16.49 -4.09
CA LYS A 94 14.76 17.62 -4.01
C LYS A 94 13.99 17.81 -5.32
N ALA A 95 14.70 17.72 -6.45
CA ALA A 95 14.09 17.79 -7.78
C ALA A 95 13.16 16.59 -8.00
N PHE A 96 13.59 15.39 -7.63
CA PHE A 96 12.77 14.18 -7.71
C PHE A 96 11.45 14.31 -6.94
N LEU A 97 11.50 14.78 -5.69
CA LEU A 97 10.32 15.02 -4.86
C LEU A 97 9.38 16.08 -5.47
N ALA A 98 9.96 17.18 -5.98
CA ALA A 98 9.21 18.28 -6.53
C ALA A 98 8.47 17.91 -7.82
N VAL A 99 9.15 17.22 -8.75
CA VAL A 99 8.57 16.81 -10.03
C VAL A 99 7.42 15.84 -9.84
N PHE A 100 7.58 14.84 -8.97
CA PHE A 100 6.53 13.85 -8.72
C PHE A 100 5.51 14.27 -7.67
N GLY A 101 5.68 15.44 -7.02
CA GLY A 101 4.78 15.92 -5.97
C GLY A 101 4.70 15.00 -4.75
N ILE A 102 5.77 14.25 -4.45
CA ILE A 102 5.81 13.23 -3.39
C ILE A 102 6.63 13.69 -2.19
N THR A 103 6.43 13.02 -1.06
CA THR A 103 7.14 13.29 0.19
C THR A 103 8.37 12.41 0.35
N GLU A 104 9.34 12.88 1.16
CA GLU A 104 10.53 12.11 1.50
C GLU A 104 10.19 10.76 2.17
N SER A 105 9.10 10.68 2.92
CA SER A 105 8.64 9.44 3.53
C SER A 105 8.31 8.36 2.50
N THR A 106 7.79 8.75 1.33
CA THR A 106 7.50 7.84 0.22
C THR A 106 8.80 7.29 -0.38
N VAL A 107 9.76 8.17 -0.68
CA VAL A 107 11.08 7.78 -1.21
C VAL A 107 11.83 6.92 -0.20
N ARG A 108 11.81 7.26 1.09
CA ARG A 108 12.42 6.48 2.17
C ARG A 108 11.87 5.06 2.21
N ARG A 109 10.55 4.88 2.11
CA ARG A 109 9.92 3.55 2.07
C ARG A 109 10.42 2.74 0.85
N ILE A 110 10.48 3.36 -0.32
CA ILE A 110 10.98 2.70 -1.54
C ILE A 110 12.44 2.26 -1.34
N ARG A 111 13.32 3.17 -0.88
CA ARG A 111 14.73 2.86 -0.58
C ARG A 111 14.87 1.66 0.34
N THR A 112 14.14 1.66 1.46
CA THR A 112 14.23 0.60 2.47
C THR A 112 13.82 -0.77 1.91
N LEU A 113 12.79 -0.83 1.08
CA LEU A 113 12.35 -2.09 0.49
C LEU A 113 13.26 -2.55 -0.64
N LEU A 114 13.76 -1.63 -1.47
CA LEU A 114 14.75 -1.95 -2.49
C LEU A 114 16.04 -2.51 -1.89
N THR A 115 16.52 -1.97 -0.77
CA THR A 115 17.75 -2.45 -0.13
C THR A 115 17.56 -3.71 0.71
N LYS A 116 16.36 -3.92 1.29
CA LYS A 116 16.08 -5.11 2.11
C LYS A 116 15.58 -6.31 1.30
N GLU A 117 14.68 -6.07 0.36
CA GLU A 117 13.93 -7.12 -0.35
C GLU A 117 14.21 -7.13 -1.86
N GLY A 118 14.87 -6.09 -2.40
CA GLY A 118 15.12 -5.96 -3.83
C GLY A 118 13.88 -5.62 -4.67
N VAL A 119 12.72 -5.41 -4.02
CA VAL A 119 11.43 -5.20 -4.69
C VAL A 119 10.80 -3.86 -4.29
N PRO A 120 10.02 -3.24 -5.19
CA PRO A 120 9.30 -2.00 -4.89
C PRO A 120 8.18 -2.22 -3.86
N PRO A 121 7.72 -1.15 -3.18
CA PRO A 121 6.63 -1.24 -2.22
C PRO A 121 5.33 -1.77 -2.84
N THR A 122 4.76 -2.77 -2.19
CA THR A 122 3.40 -3.22 -2.44
C THR A 122 2.44 -2.66 -1.39
N ASP A 123 1.19 -2.44 -1.80
CA ASP A 123 0.13 -2.01 -0.91
C ASP A 123 -0.32 -3.16 -0.01
N GLN A 124 -0.15 -2.95 1.30
CA GLN A 124 -0.47 -3.91 2.35
C GLN A 124 -1.64 -3.43 3.22
N ARG A 125 -2.34 -2.36 2.82
CA ARG A 125 -3.57 -1.93 3.53
C ARG A 125 -4.57 -3.10 3.55
N GLY A 126 -5.17 -3.33 4.71
CA GLY A 126 -6.15 -4.41 4.93
C GLY A 126 -5.55 -5.83 5.05
N LYS A 127 -4.24 -6.02 4.83
CA LYS A 127 -3.57 -7.34 4.85
C LYS A 127 -2.81 -7.63 6.15
N HIS A 128 -3.24 -7.04 7.26
CA HIS A 128 -2.57 -7.23 8.54
C HIS A 128 -2.90 -8.60 9.14
N SER A 129 -1.87 -9.40 9.44
CA SER A 129 -2.01 -10.69 10.14
C SER A 129 -2.16 -10.53 11.65
N ASN A 130 -1.86 -9.33 12.20
CA ASN A 130 -1.97 -9.05 13.63
C ASN A 130 -3.44 -8.78 14.04
N ARG A 131 -4.31 -9.76 13.80
CA ARG A 131 -5.68 -9.80 14.32
C ARG A 131 -5.74 -10.88 15.38
N LEU A 132 -5.29 -10.56 16.59
CA LEU A 132 -5.29 -11.49 17.74
C LEU A 132 -6.69 -12.07 18.05
N ARG A 133 -7.75 -11.38 17.61
CA ARG A 133 -9.16 -11.81 17.75
C ARG A 133 -9.76 -12.33 16.46
N ALA A 134 -8.96 -12.65 15.44
CA ALA A 134 -9.48 -13.30 14.24
C ALA A 134 -9.91 -14.73 14.58
N PHE A 135 -11.08 -15.11 14.08
CA PHE A 135 -11.51 -16.51 14.14
C PHE A 135 -10.61 -17.38 13.29
N THR A 136 -10.29 -18.58 13.77
CA THR A 136 -9.67 -19.62 12.95
C THR A 136 -10.66 -20.06 11.86
N GLU A 137 -10.15 -20.63 10.77
CA GLU A 137 -11.01 -21.19 9.71
C GLU A 137 -12.01 -22.21 10.27
N GLU A 138 -11.57 -23.04 11.22
CA GLU A 138 -12.45 -23.98 11.93
C GLU A 138 -13.58 -23.28 12.70
N GLN A 139 -13.28 -22.18 13.41
CA GLN A 139 -14.30 -21.43 14.15
C GLN A 139 -15.32 -20.81 13.20
N VAL A 140 -14.85 -20.22 12.08
CA VAL A 140 -15.73 -19.67 11.04
C VAL A 140 -16.63 -20.77 10.47
N GLN A 141 -16.06 -21.92 10.14
CA GLN A 141 -16.80 -23.04 9.57
C GLN A 141 -17.84 -23.59 10.55
N ARG A 142 -17.50 -23.72 11.83
CA ARG A 142 -18.45 -24.14 12.89
C ARG A 142 -19.64 -23.18 13.01
N ILE A 143 -19.40 -21.87 12.98
CA ILE A 143 -20.46 -20.86 12.99
C ILE A 143 -21.36 -21.03 11.76
N ILE A 144 -20.76 -21.14 10.57
CA ILE A 144 -21.49 -21.34 9.30
C ILE A 144 -22.34 -22.61 9.34
N ASP A 145 -21.79 -23.73 9.79
CA ASP A 145 -22.47 -25.01 9.83
C ASP A 145 -23.63 -25.01 10.83
N HIS A 146 -23.43 -24.36 11.99
CA HIS A 146 -24.50 -24.17 12.96
C HIS A 146 -25.64 -23.31 12.38
N ILE A 147 -25.34 -22.19 11.73
CA ILE A 147 -26.37 -21.35 11.07
C ILE A 147 -27.09 -22.13 9.95
N ARG A 148 -26.37 -22.94 9.16
CA ARG A 148 -26.94 -23.77 8.11
C ARG A 148 -27.79 -24.92 8.62
N SER A 149 -27.62 -25.34 9.87
CA SER A 149 -28.44 -26.39 10.48
C SER A 149 -29.92 -25.99 10.62
N PHE A 150 -30.21 -24.69 10.69
CA PHE A 150 -31.57 -24.16 10.73
C PHE A 150 -32.20 -24.18 9.34
N ARG A 151 -33.31 -24.91 9.19
CA ARG A 151 -34.06 -24.97 7.92
C ARG A 151 -34.79 -23.65 7.68
N GLY A 152 -34.36 -22.90 6.66
CA GLY A 152 -35.10 -21.74 6.18
C GLY A 152 -36.38 -22.13 5.44
N ARG A 153 -37.41 -21.29 5.51
CA ARG A 153 -38.69 -21.44 4.81
C ARG A 153 -38.84 -20.35 3.75
N GLN A 154 -39.50 -20.66 2.64
CA GLN A 154 -39.92 -19.62 1.70
C GLN A 154 -41.05 -18.81 2.32
N SER A 155 -41.10 -17.52 2.02
CA SER A 155 -42.20 -16.66 2.47
C SER A 155 -43.49 -17.05 1.75
N HIS A 156 -44.50 -17.46 2.51
CA HIS A 156 -45.84 -17.79 2.00
C HIS A 156 -46.51 -16.61 1.27
N TYR A 157 -46.12 -15.38 1.60
CA TYR A 157 -46.68 -14.14 1.05
C TYR A 157 -45.85 -13.50 -0.06
N ALA A 158 -44.78 -14.14 -0.56
CA ALA A 158 -44.04 -13.57 -1.68
C ALA A 158 -44.86 -13.67 -2.97
N LEU A 159 -45.18 -12.51 -3.55
CA LEU A 159 -45.88 -12.40 -4.82
C LEU A 159 -45.06 -12.91 -6.01
N ASN A 160 -43.73 -12.99 -5.87
CA ASN A 160 -42.79 -13.49 -6.87
C ASN A 160 -41.99 -14.66 -6.31
N ASP A 161 -41.69 -15.65 -7.15
CA ASP A 161 -40.74 -16.72 -6.82
C ASP A 161 -39.36 -16.13 -6.54
N THR A 162 -38.97 -16.11 -5.27
CA THR A 162 -37.62 -15.70 -4.85
C THR A 162 -36.87 -16.88 -4.24
N ARG A 163 -35.56 -16.96 -4.52
CA ARG A 163 -34.67 -17.96 -3.90
C ARG A 163 -34.32 -17.62 -2.44
N ARG A 164 -34.97 -16.61 -1.84
CA ARG A 164 -34.68 -16.15 -0.48
C ARG A 164 -35.37 -17.10 0.51
N LEU A 165 -34.59 -17.61 1.45
CA LEU A 165 -35.08 -18.40 2.57
C LEU A 165 -35.12 -17.52 3.81
N PHE A 166 -36.23 -17.58 4.52
CA PHE A 166 -36.46 -16.86 5.77
C PHE A 166 -36.30 -17.80 6.95
N LEU A 167 -35.78 -17.27 8.04
CA LEU A 167 -35.71 -18.01 9.30
C LEU A 167 -37.15 -18.20 9.83
N PRO A 168 -37.51 -19.39 10.36
CA PRO A 168 -38.82 -19.60 10.97
C PRO A 168 -39.05 -18.64 12.15
N GLU A 169 -40.30 -18.24 12.38
CA GLU A 169 -40.70 -17.28 13.44
C GLU A 169 -40.28 -17.71 14.86
N GLU A 170 -40.11 -19.01 15.07
CA GLU A 170 -39.67 -19.60 16.33
C GLU A 170 -38.22 -19.22 16.67
N PHE A 171 -37.40 -18.96 15.65
CA PHE A 171 -35.99 -18.64 15.78
C PHE A 171 -35.75 -17.15 15.52
N ASN A 172 -34.86 -16.58 16.31
CA ASN A 172 -34.29 -15.26 16.07
C ASN A 172 -32.77 -15.35 16.30
N LEU A 173 -32.04 -14.30 15.90
CA LEU A 173 -30.59 -14.26 16.03
C LEU A 173 -30.12 -14.57 17.46
N ALA A 174 -30.81 -14.03 18.47
CA ALA A 174 -30.45 -14.24 19.87
C ALA A 174 -30.63 -15.70 20.32
N LYS A 175 -31.73 -16.35 19.95
CA LYS A 175 -31.99 -17.76 20.24
C LYS A 175 -30.95 -18.65 19.56
N MET A 176 -30.70 -18.44 18.27
CA MET A 176 -29.69 -19.20 17.53
C MET A 176 -28.30 -19.05 18.16
N TYR A 177 -27.92 -17.82 18.54
CA TYR A 177 -26.66 -17.57 19.21
C TYR A 177 -26.55 -18.27 20.59
N ASN A 178 -27.62 -18.24 21.39
CA ASN A 178 -27.64 -18.93 22.68
C ASN A 178 -27.49 -20.45 22.51
N MET A 179 -28.17 -21.06 21.54
CA MET A 179 -28.02 -22.47 21.19
C MET A 179 -26.59 -22.81 20.76
N TYR A 180 -25.95 -21.92 19.99
CA TYR A 180 -24.54 -22.07 19.62
C TYR A 180 -23.61 -22.05 20.84
N CYS A 181 -23.84 -21.15 21.79
CA CYS A 181 -23.04 -21.04 23.02
C CYS A 181 -23.19 -22.28 23.91
N GLU A 182 -24.39 -22.85 23.99
CA GLU A 182 -24.65 -24.10 24.72
C GLU A 182 -23.95 -25.30 24.07
N GLN A 183 -23.93 -25.36 22.74
CA GLN A 183 -23.33 -26.48 22.00
C GLN A 183 -21.79 -26.41 21.94
N PHE A 184 -21.21 -25.20 21.94
CA PHE A 184 -19.78 -24.98 21.68
C PHE A 184 -19.08 -24.11 22.75
N ALA A 185 -19.05 -24.57 24.00
CA ALA A 185 -18.17 -24.04 25.05
C ALA A 185 -16.74 -24.60 24.91
N PRO A 186 -15.64 -23.85 25.18
CA PRO A 186 -15.55 -22.51 25.77
C PRO A 186 -15.23 -21.37 24.77
N HIS A 187 -15.68 -21.43 23.51
CA HIS A 187 -15.33 -20.41 22.50
C HIS A 187 -16.56 -19.65 21.96
N PRO A 188 -17.34 -18.96 22.80
CA PRO A 188 -18.44 -18.15 22.30
C PRO A 188 -17.86 -16.90 21.62
N CYS A 189 -17.98 -16.85 20.28
CA CYS A 189 -17.85 -15.60 19.53
C CYS A 189 -18.86 -14.57 20.06
N SER A 190 -18.71 -13.28 19.79
CA SER A 190 -19.80 -12.33 20.11
C SER A 190 -21.03 -12.61 19.24
N GLN A 191 -22.23 -12.21 19.69
CA GLN A 191 -23.44 -12.27 18.88
C GLN A 191 -23.28 -11.50 17.55
N GLU A 192 -22.53 -10.40 17.55
CA GLU A 192 -22.22 -9.65 16.32
C GLU A 192 -21.31 -10.42 15.36
N SER A 193 -20.43 -11.28 15.88
CA SER A 193 -19.59 -12.15 15.05
C SER A 193 -20.32 -13.41 14.56
N TYR A 194 -21.48 -13.72 15.15
CA TYR A 194 -22.29 -14.90 14.83
C TYR A 194 -23.30 -14.65 13.69
N ARG A 195 -23.67 -13.39 13.39
CA ARG A 195 -24.60 -13.05 12.29
C ARG A 195 -23.89 -13.08 10.93
#